data_AF-A0A7C2TWQ3-F1
#
_entry.id   AF-A0A7C2TWQ3-F1
#
_cell.length_a   1.000
_cell.length_b   1.000
_cell.length_c   1.000
_cell.angle_alpha   90.00
_cell.angle_beta   90.00
_cell.angle_gamma   90.00
#
_symmetry.space_group_name_H-M   'P 1'
#
loop_
_entity.id
_entity.type
_entity.pdbx_description
1 polymer ?
#
loop_
_entity_poly.entity_id
_entity_poly.type
_entity_poly.pdbx_seq_one_letter_code
_entity_poly.pdbx_strand_id
1 'polypeptide(L)'
;MQTYTMPREVFDLLVEALGERKKAEIFATAMESQIDFINDKADEQIAEKKEMIKIEIRDELKKELVTREIFEERFKIIDEKFKSLGTEMNIRFDGVDEKFKVIDEKFKSLNFKLNLFIAIALIALTFANPTFVQLIGKLF
;
A
#
# COMPACT_ATOMS: atom_id res chain seq x y z
N MET A 1 -60.56 12.24 -37.38
CA MET A 1 -59.30 12.87 -37.83
C MET A 1 -58.19 12.07 -37.17
N GLN A 2 -57.30 11.47 -37.97
CA GLN A 2 -56.14 10.78 -37.40
C GLN A 2 -55.23 11.83 -36.76
N THR A 3 -54.76 11.54 -35.55
CA THR A 3 -53.96 12.47 -34.74
C THR A 3 -52.50 12.11 -34.95
N TYR A 4 -51.80 12.88 -35.76
CA TYR A 4 -50.35 12.77 -35.93
C TYR A 4 -49.65 13.45 -34.75
N THR A 5 -48.58 12.84 -34.27
CA THR A 5 -47.63 13.37 -33.27
C THR A 5 -46.71 14.45 -33.84
N MET A 6 -46.63 14.53 -35.17
CA MET A 6 -45.88 15.57 -35.88
C MET A 6 -46.32 16.98 -35.44
N PRO A 7 -45.38 17.90 -35.15
CA PRO A 7 -45.71 19.29 -34.84
C PRO A 7 -46.54 19.93 -35.96
N ARG A 8 -47.55 20.71 -35.59
CA ARG A 8 -48.48 21.32 -36.56
C ARG A 8 -47.77 22.14 -37.64
N GLU A 9 -46.76 22.90 -37.24
CA GLU A 9 -45.95 23.72 -38.15
C GLU A 9 -45.28 22.89 -39.25
N VAL A 10 -44.80 21.69 -38.93
CA VAL A 10 -44.16 20.78 -39.88
C VAL A 10 -45.19 20.14 -40.81
N PHE A 11 -46.36 19.79 -40.27
CA PHE A 11 -47.45 19.23 -41.05
C PHE A 11 -48.03 20.26 -42.05
N ASP A 12 -48.19 21.51 -41.63
CA ASP A 12 -48.70 22.58 -42.50
C ASP A 12 -47.76 22.85 -43.68
N LEU A 13 -46.44 22.82 -43.46
CA LEU A 13 -45.43 22.87 -44.52
C LEU A 13 -45.53 21.68 -45.48
N LEU A 14 -45.84 20.48 -44.98
CA LEU A 14 -46.06 19.30 -45.81
C LEU A 14 -47.31 19.43 -46.69
N VAL A 15 -48.39 20.01 -46.16
CA VAL A 15 -49.61 20.30 -46.93
C VAL A 15 -49.32 21.33 -48.02
N GLU A 16 -48.55 22.38 -47.71
CA GLU A 16 -48.11 23.39 -48.67
C GLU A 16 -47.24 22.77 -49.79
N ALA A 17 -46.27 21.93 -49.43
CA ALA A 17 -45.34 21.31 -50.39
C ALA A 17 -46.01 20.25 -51.29
N LEU A 18 -46.95 19.47 -50.74
CA LEU A 18 -47.58 18.35 -51.46
C LEU A 18 -48.88 18.76 -52.18
N GLY A 19 -49.38 19.97 -51.93
CA GLY A 19 -50.58 20.55 -52.54
C GLY A 19 -51.91 19.87 -52.15
N GLU A 20 -51.85 18.70 -51.52
CA GLU A 20 -53.01 17.93 -51.09
C GLU A 20 -52.83 17.43 -49.66
N ARG A 21 -53.79 17.77 -48.79
CA ARG A 21 -53.80 17.34 -47.39
C ARG A 21 -53.72 15.82 -47.24
N LYS A 22 -54.40 15.06 -48.10
CA LYS A 22 -54.40 13.59 -48.07
C LYS A 22 -53.01 12.99 -48.36
N LYS A 23 -52.21 13.62 -49.23
CA LYS A 23 -50.83 13.20 -49.51
C LYS A 23 -49.92 13.50 -48.30
N ALA A 24 -50.12 14.64 -47.66
CA ALA A 24 -49.41 15.00 -46.42
C ALA A 24 -49.74 14.04 -45.27
N GLU A 25 -51.00 13.63 -45.13
CA GLU A 25 -51.42 12.62 -44.12
C GLU A 25 -50.72 11.27 -44.34
N ILE A 26 -50.72 10.75 -45.57
CA ILE A 26 -50.03 9.48 -45.90
C ILE A 26 -48.53 9.58 -45.61
N PHE A 27 -47.91 10.70 -45.98
CA PHE A 27 -46.49 10.91 -45.75
C PHE A 27 -46.16 11.04 -44.25
N ALA A 28 -46.97 11.78 -43.50
CA ALA A 28 -46.81 11.91 -42.05
C ALA A 28 -46.90 10.54 -41.36
N THR A 29 -47.90 9.72 -41.69
CA THR A 29 -48.03 8.36 -41.15
C THR A 29 -46.84 7.47 -41.52
N ALA A 30 -46.34 7.54 -42.76
CA ALA A 30 -45.17 6.77 -43.18
C ALA A 30 -43.91 7.20 -42.42
N MET A 31 -43.71 8.50 -42.20
CA MET A 31 -42.60 9.00 -41.39
C MET A 31 -42.72 8.62 -39.93
N GLU A 32 -43.91 8.71 -39.33
CA GLU A 32 -44.15 8.28 -37.94
C GLU A 32 -43.82 6.81 -37.75
N SER A 33 -44.31 5.94 -38.64
CA SER A 33 -43.98 4.52 -38.59
C SER A 33 -42.47 4.26 -38.69
N GLN A 34 -41.74 5.05 -39.46
CA GLN A 34 -40.30 4.91 -39.58
C GLN A 34 -39.56 5.45 -38.35
N ILE A 35 -40.04 6.56 -37.77
CA ILE A 35 -39.50 7.14 -36.54
C ILE A 35 -39.69 6.17 -35.37
N ASP A 36 -40.88 5.58 -35.25
CA ASP A 36 -41.19 4.58 -34.22
C ASP A 36 -40.26 3.36 -34.36
N PHE A 37 -40.09 2.84 -35.58
CA PHE A 37 -39.14 1.76 -35.84
C PHE A 37 -37.70 2.12 -35.46
N ILE A 38 -37.27 3.36 -35.74
CA ILE A 38 -35.94 3.85 -35.37
C ILE A 38 -35.80 3.94 -33.84
N ASN A 39 -36.81 4.45 -33.14
CA ASN A 39 -36.82 4.56 -31.69
C ASN A 39 -36.79 3.17 -31.03
N ASP A 40 -37.64 2.24 -31.47
CA ASP A 40 -37.66 0.86 -30.99
C ASP A 40 -36.29 0.19 -31.16
N LYS A 41 -35.67 0.38 -32.33
CA LYS A 41 -34.33 -0.16 -32.61
C LYS A 41 -33.23 0.52 -31.79
N ALA A 42 -33.37 1.81 -31.50
CA ALA A 42 -32.44 2.53 -30.65
C ALA A 42 -32.54 2.03 -29.20
N ASP A 43 -33.76 1.81 -28.70
CA ASP A 43 -34.01 1.29 -27.36
C ASP A 43 -33.48 -0.15 -27.21
N GLU A 44 -33.68 -1.01 -28.21
CA GLU A 44 -33.11 -2.35 -28.28
C GLU A 44 -31.57 -2.30 -28.18
N GLN A 45 -30.92 -1.49 -29.02
CA GLN A 45 -29.46 -1.34 -28.99
C GLN A 45 -28.95 -0.77 -27.65
N ILE A 46 -29.70 0.16 -27.04
CA ILE A 46 -29.35 0.72 -25.73
C ILE A 46 -29.44 -0.38 -24.66
N ALA A 47 -30.47 -1.22 -24.70
CA ALA A 47 -30.62 -2.34 -23.77
C ALA A 47 -29.47 -3.36 -23.92
N GLU A 48 -29.13 -3.72 -25.16
CA GLU A 48 -28.00 -4.62 -25.46
C GLU A 48 -26.67 -4.05 -24.97
N LYS A 49 -26.38 -2.78 -25.28
CA LYS A 49 -25.15 -2.11 -24.82
C LYS A 49 -25.07 -2.03 -23.30
N LYS A 50 -26.19 -1.75 -22.63
CA LYS A 50 -26.24 -1.74 -21.16
C LYS A 50 -25.85 -3.09 -20.57
N GLU A 51 -26.33 -4.19 -21.14
CA GLU A 51 -25.96 -5.53 -20.64
C GLU A 51 -24.51 -5.89 -20.98
N MET A 52 -24.01 -5.52 -22.17
CA MET A 52 -22.59 -5.70 -22.50
C MET A 52 -21.67 -4.96 -21.54
N ILE A 53 -21.93 -3.68 -21.27
CA ILE A 53 -21.15 -2.87 -20.31
C ILE A 53 -21.21 -3.50 -18.92
N LYS A 54 -22.38 -4.00 -18.50
CA LYS A 54 -22.53 -4.67 -17.21
C LYS A 54 -21.70 -5.95 -17.12
N ILE A 55 -21.60 -6.72 -18.20
CA ILE A 55 -20.74 -7.92 -18.27
C ILE A 55 -19.27 -7.52 -18.20
N GLU A 56 -18.85 -6.54 -19.00
CA GLU A 56 -17.47 -6.04 -19.03
C GLU A 56 -17.01 -5.53 -17.66
N ILE A 57 -17.82 -4.70 -17.00
CA ILE A 57 -17.54 -4.22 -15.64
C ILE A 57 -17.42 -5.38 -14.64
N ARG A 58 -18.31 -6.38 -14.71
CA ARG A 58 -18.21 -7.56 -13.80
C ARG A 58 -16.90 -8.32 -14.03
N ASP A 59 -16.46 -8.46 -15.27
CA ASP A 59 -15.23 -9.19 -15.60
C ASP A 59 -13.98 -8.40 -15.21
N GLU A 60 -13.97 -7.08 -15.41
CA GLU A 60 -12.92 -6.19 -14.92
C GLU A 60 -12.81 -6.25 -13.38
N LEU A 61 -13.94 -6.11 -12.67
CA LEU A 61 -13.98 -6.22 -11.22
C LEU A 61 -13.47 -7.59 -10.73
N LYS A 62 -13.82 -8.68 -11.40
CA LYS A 62 -13.28 -10.01 -11.07
C LYS A 62 -11.76 -10.07 -11.26
N LYS A 63 -11.21 -9.52 -12.34
CA LYS A 63 -9.75 -9.45 -12.55
C LYS A 63 -9.06 -8.64 -11.47
N GLU A 64 -9.64 -7.51 -11.07
CA GLU A 64 -9.12 -6.71 -9.95
C GLU A 64 -9.16 -7.47 -8.62
N LEU A 65 -10.24 -8.21 -8.32
CA LEU A 65 -10.34 -9.03 -7.11
C LEU A 65 -9.27 -10.13 -7.07
N VAL A 66 -9.06 -10.84 -8.18
CA VAL A 66 -7.96 -11.83 -8.31
C VAL A 66 -6.60 -11.15 -8.08
N THR A 67 -6.44 -9.93 -8.56
CA THR A 67 -5.21 -9.15 -8.33
C THR A 67 -5.04 -8.79 -6.85
N ARG A 68 -6.13 -8.50 -6.13
CA ARG A 68 -6.10 -8.26 -4.67
C ARG A 68 -5.71 -9.51 -3.89
N GLU A 69 -6.22 -10.68 -4.25
CA GLU A 69 -5.85 -11.95 -3.61
C GLU A 69 -4.34 -12.24 -3.76
N ILE A 70 -3.81 -12.05 -4.97
CA ILE A 70 -2.36 -12.16 -5.24
C ILE A 70 -1.57 -11.12 -4.40
N PHE A 71 -2.10 -9.91 -4.26
CA PHE A 71 -1.49 -8.88 -3.43
C PHE A 71 -1.46 -9.29 -1.95
N GLU A 72 -2.55 -9.84 -1.41
CA GLU A 72 -2.61 -10.35 -0.03
C GLU A 72 -1.62 -11.49 0.21
N GLU A 73 -1.49 -12.43 -0.74
CA GLU A 73 -0.52 -13.52 -0.65
C GLU A 73 0.92 -12.99 -0.63
N ARG A 74 1.25 -12.04 -1.52
CA ARG A 74 2.56 -11.37 -1.52
C ARG A 74 2.80 -10.63 -0.21
N PHE A 75 1.77 -9.99 0.34
CA PHE A 75 1.89 -9.26 1.60
C PHE A 75 2.14 -10.22 2.78
N LYS A 76 1.49 -11.39 2.82
CA LYS A 76 1.78 -12.43 3.82
C LYS A 76 3.24 -12.90 3.77
N ILE A 77 3.77 -13.15 2.58
CA ILE A 77 5.19 -13.54 2.40
C ILE A 77 6.13 -12.44 2.91
N ILE A 78 5.80 -11.16 2.65
CA ILE A 78 6.56 -10.03 3.16
C ILE A 78 6.51 -10.00 4.70
N ASP A 79 5.32 -10.17 5.28
CA ASP A 79 5.10 -10.15 6.72
C ASP A 79 5.88 -11.28 7.44
N GLU A 80 5.92 -12.48 6.85
CA GLU A 80 6.74 -13.60 7.33
C GLU A 80 8.24 -13.29 7.27
N LYS A 81 8.72 -12.70 6.17
CA LYS A 81 10.12 -12.28 6.04
C LYS A 81 10.49 -11.19 7.05
N PHE A 82 9.59 -10.25 7.34
CA PHE A 82 9.83 -9.24 8.37
C PHE A 82 9.91 -9.86 9.76
N LYS A 83 9.04 -10.83 10.08
CA LYS A 83 9.10 -11.57 11.35
C LYS A 83 10.39 -12.37 11.50
N SER A 84 10.82 -13.06 10.45
CA SER A 84 12.08 -13.82 10.48
C SER A 84 13.29 -12.90 10.64
N LEU A 85 13.31 -11.77 9.93
CA LEU A 85 14.35 -10.74 10.09
C LEU A 85 14.40 -10.18 11.51
N GLY A 86 13.23 -9.85 12.09
CA GLY A 86 13.15 -9.36 13.47
C GLY A 86 13.67 -10.40 14.49
N THR A 87 13.40 -11.68 14.25
CA THR A 87 13.88 -12.78 15.09
C THR A 87 15.39 -12.94 14.98
N GLU A 88 15.93 -12.94 13.76
CA GLU A 88 17.38 -13.02 13.53
C GLU A 88 18.12 -11.83 14.16
N MET A 89 17.55 -10.64 14.03
CA MET A 89 18.09 -9.42 14.64
C MET A 89 18.14 -9.53 16.17
N ASN A 90 17.08 -10.02 16.81
CA ASN A 90 17.07 -10.23 18.27
C ASN A 90 18.15 -11.22 18.69
N ILE A 91 18.30 -12.36 18.01
CA ILE A 91 19.35 -13.34 18.30
C ILE A 91 20.75 -12.72 18.17
N ARG A 92 20.97 -11.89 17.15
CA ARG A 92 22.25 -11.19 16.97
C ARG A 92 22.50 -10.19 18.10
N PHE A 93 21.48 -9.46 18.54
CA PHE A 93 21.59 -8.53 19.68
C PHE A 93 21.88 -9.27 20.98
N ASP A 94 21.19 -10.37 21.27
CA ASP A 94 21.49 -11.22 22.43
C ASP A 94 22.95 -11.69 22.40
N GLY A 95 23.45 -12.09 21.22
CA GLY A 95 24.84 -12.46 21.03
C GLY A 95 25.83 -11.29 21.19
N VAL A 96 25.41 -10.05 20.96
CA VAL A 96 26.20 -8.84 21.24
C VAL A 96 26.23 -8.59 22.75
N ASP A 97 25.08 -8.69 23.43
CA ASP A 97 24.99 -8.50 24.88
C ASP A 97 25.88 -9.48 25.65
N GLU A 98 25.91 -10.75 25.24
CA GLU A 98 26.81 -11.74 25.84
C GLU A 98 28.30 -11.39 25.65
N LYS A 99 28.68 -10.87 24.47
CA LYS A 99 30.05 -10.39 24.25
C LYS A 99 30.39 -9.22 25.15
N PHE A 100 29.45 -8.30 25.37
CA PHE A 100 29.64 -7.17 26.28
C PHE A 100 29.81 -7.63 27.74
N LYS A 101 29.06 -8.64 28.21
CA LYS A 101 29.26 -9.23 29.54
C LYS A 101 30.69 -9.77 29.71
N VAL A 102 31.19 -10.51 28.72
CA VAL A 102 32.57 -11.03 28.73
C VAL A 102 33.60 -9.89 28.75
N ILE A 103 33.34 -8.81 28.01
CA ILE A 103 34.20 -7.62 28.01
C ILE A 103 34.20 -6.96 29.41
N ASP A 104 33.04 -6.80 30.03
CA ASP A 104 32.91 -6.23 31.38
C ASP A 104 33.68 -7.04 32.43
N GLU A 105 33.61 -8.37 32.37
CA GLU A 105 34.39 -9.24 33.25
C GLU A 105 35.91 -9.07 33.07
N LYS A 106 36.36 -8.99 31.80
CA LYS A 106 37.77 -8.71 31.50
C LYS A 106 38.20 -7.35 32.02
N PHE A 107 37.37 -6.31 31.86
CA PHE A 107 37.65 -4.98 32.41
C PHE A 107 37.73 -4.99 33.94
N LYS A 108 36.81 -5.68 34.63
CA LYS A 108 36.88 -5.85 36.10
C LYS A 108 38.18 -6.54 36.53
N SER A 109 38.57 -7.61 35.83
CA SER A 109 39.83 -8.32 36.11
C SER A 109 41.06 -7.43 35.88
N LEU A 110 41.08 -6.67 34.79
CA LEU A 110 42.16 -5.72 34.49
C LEU A 110 42.24 -4.63 35.56
N ASN A 111 41.10 -4.07 35.97
CA ASN A 111 41.04 -3.07 37.01
C ASN A 111 41.61 -3.59 38.34
N PHE A 112 41.26 -4.83 38.71
CA PHE A 112 41.82 -5.47 39.90
C PHE A 112 43.35 -5.64 39.82
N LYS A 113 43.86 -6.15 38.68
CA LYS A 113 45.30 -6.32 38.45
C LYS A 113 46.05 -4.98 38.51
N LEU A 114 45.48 -3.94 37.92
CA LEU A 114 46.05 -2.59 37.95
C LEU A 114 46.11 -2.05 39.39
N ASN A 115 45.03 -2.17 40.16
CA ASN A 115 45.00 -1.73 41.55
C ASN A 115 46.04 -2.46 42.40
N LEU A 116 46.18 -3.77 42.22
CA LEU A 116 47.20 -4.57 42.91
C LEU A 116 48.62 -4.13 42.51
N PHE A 117 48.86 -3.91 41.22
CA PHE A 117 50.15 -3.43 40.72
C PHE A 117 50.51 -2.07 41.31
N ILE A 118 49.57 -1.13 41.34
CA ILE A 118 49.75 0.20 41.96
C ILE A 118 50.08 0.05 43.46
N ALA A 119 49.36 -0.80 44.19
CA ALA A 119 49.63 -1.02 45.62
C ALA A 119 51.05 -1.56 45.86
N ILE A 120 51.49 -2.55 45.08
CA ILE A 120 52.85 -3.11 45.16
C ILE A 120 53.89 -2.04 44.81
N ALA A 121 53.66 -1.26 43.74
CA ALA A 121 54.56 -0.19 43.34
C ALA A 121 54.70 0.89 44.43
N LEU A 122 53.60 1.28 45.09
CA LEU A 122 53.64 2.22 46.21
C LEU A 122 54.41 1.68 47.41
N ILE A 123 54.24 0.40 47.75
CA ILE A 123 55.01 -0.26 48.82
C ILE A 123 56.49 -0.27 48.45
N ALA A 124 56.84 -0.68 47.23
CA ALA A 124 58.22 -0.72 46.75
C ALA A 124 58.87 0.67 46.79
N LEU A 125 58.16 1.72 46.35
CA LEU A 125 58.64 3.11 46.42
C LEU A 125 58.82 3.59 47.87
N THR A 126 57.95 3.16 48.79
CA THR A 126 58.04 3.50 50.23
C THR A 126 59.30 2.88 50.85
N PHE A 127 59.59 1.60 50.57
CA PHE A 127 60.80 0.94 51.05
C PHE A 127 62.08 1.38 50.33
N ALA A 128 61.98 1.82 49.07
CA ALA A 128 63.11 2.38 48.34
C ALA A 128 63.50 3.80 48.81
N ASN A 129 62.67 4.46 49.63
CA ASN A 129 62.98 5.77 50.18
C ASN A 129 63.89 5.65 51.43
N PRO A 130 65.18 6.06 51.36
CA PRO A 130 66.12 5.89 52.46
C PRO A 130 65.70 6.68 53.72
N THR A 131 65.02 7.82 53.57
CA THR A 131 64.51 8.60 54.70
C THR A 131 63.45 7.83 55.48
N PHE A 132 62.58 7.07 54.81
CA PHE A 132 61.55 6.25 55.45
C PHE A 132 62.15 5.04 56.17
N VAL A 133 63.10 4.34 55.53
CA VAL A 133 63.79 3.19 56.14
C VAL A 133 64.53 3.59 57.42
N GLN A 134 65.21 4.75 57.41
CA GLN A 134 65.88 5.28 58.60
C GLN A 134 64.91 5.64 59.73
N LEU A 135 63.70 6.13 59.41
CA LEU A 135 62.69 6.46 60.41
C LEU A 135 62.15 5.20 61.09
N ILE A 136 61.89 4.14 60.33
CA ILE A 136 61.47 2.84 60.87
C ILE A 136 62.55 2.22 61.74
N GLY A 137 63.82 2.27 61.30
CA GLY A 137 64.95 1.78 62.09
C GLY A 137 65.26 2.58 63.36
N LYS A 138 64.60 3.73 63.58
CA LYS A 138 64.66 4.48 64.85
C LYS A 138 63.46 4.20 65.77
N LEU A 139 62.40 3.58 65.24
CA LEU A 139 61.17 3.23 65.98
C LEU A 139 61.23 1.83 66.62
N PHE A 140 62.13 0.97 66.13
CA PHE A 140 62.46 -0.34 66.68
C PHE A 140 63.92 -0.35 67.14
#